data_AF-A0A137P216-F1
#
_entry.id   AF-A0A137P216-F1
#
_cell.length_a   1.000
_cell.length_b   1.000
_cell.length_c   1.000
_cell.angle_alpha   90.00
_cell.angle_beta   90.00
_cell.angle_gamma   90.00
#
_symmetry.space_group_name_H-M   'P 1'
#
loop_
_entity.id
_entity.type
_entity.pdbx_description
1 polymer ?
#
loop_
_entity_poly.entity_id
_entity_poly.type
_entity_poly.pdbx_seq_one_letter_code
_entity_poly.pdbx_strand_id
1 'polypeptide(L)'
;IANSYIGLENARSLPTHIHPIGPILSGDTPPLSPELQTFMDTHNKVLYVAFGSLVKPSQDLLTKLLRHFQRAINQGILDGVVWGLPNTDFKTFPKTFKVDIAEYTTAQIVEGTQDKIKILKWAPQQSILHHPSTKLFLSHGGLDSIYESANAGVPILVLPFLGDQPRNGVLVSENGMGDYIDWDTM
;
A
#
# COMPACT_ATOMS: atom_id res chain seq x y z
N ILE A 1 -26.02 -9.53 -6.27
CA ILE A 1 -25.12 -9.48 -5.09
C ILE A 1 -23.98 -8.54 -5.42
N ALA A 2 -23.65 -7.59 -4.54
CA ALA A 2 -22.52 -6.69 -4.71
C ALA A 2 -21.64 -6.71 -3.45
N ASN A 3 -20.32 -6.79 -3.63
CA ASN A 3 -19.36 -6.61 -2.54
C ASN A 3 -19.27 -5.12 -2.22
N SER A 4 -20.29 -4.62 -1.54
CA SER A 4 -20.54 -3.21 -1.26
C SER A 4 -20.87 -3.05 0.21
N TYR A 5 -20.25 -2.08 0.85
CA TYR A 5 -20.46 -1.74 2.25
C TYR A 5 -21.24 -0.44 2.38
N ILE A 6 -22.32 -0.47 3.18
CA ILE A 6 -23.08 0.73 3.53
C ILE A 6 -22.17 1.60 4.40
N GLY A 7 -21.69 2.72 3.83
CA GLY A 7 -20.71 3.60 4.47
C GLY A 7 -19.42 3.84 3.66
N LEU A 8 -19.20 3.09 2.56
CA LEU A 8 -18.14 3.41 1.59
C LEU A 8 -18.71 3.93 0.27
N GLU A 9 -19.87 3.41 -0.15
CA GLU A 9 -20.53 3.85 -1.38
C GLU A 9 -21.40 5.10 -1.16
N ASN A 10 -21.43 5.97 -2.17
CA ASN A 10 -22.34 7.10 -2.24
C ASN A 10 -23.81 6.65 -2.24
N ALA A 11 -24.66 7.45 -1.59
CA ALA A 11 -26.09 7.24 -1.58
C ALA A 11 -26.65 7.24 -3.01
N ARG A 12 -27.36 6.16 -3.36
CA ARG A 12 -28.00 6.00 -4.67
C ARG A 12 -29.23 5.09 -4.56
N SER A 13 -30.15 5.24 -5.51
CA SER A 13 -31.25 4.28 -5.66
C SER A 13 -30.70 2.91 -6.04
N LEU A 14 -31.07 1.88 -5.29
CA LEU A 14 -30.72 0.50 -5.59
C LEU A 14 -31.92 -0.21 -6.24
N PRO A 15 -31.74 -0.87 -7.40
CA PRO A 15 -32.73 -1.80 -7.91
C PRO A 15 -33.05 -2.90 -6.89
N THR A 16 -34.30 -3.37 -6.86
CA THR A 16 -34.79 -4.37 -5.89
C THR A 16 -34.04 -5.70 -5.89
N HIS A 17 -33.30 -6.00 -6.96
CA HIS A 17 -32.51 -7.22 -7.13
C HIS A 17 -31.03 -7.05 -6.76
N ILE A 18 -30.62 -5.88 -6.26
CA ILE A 18 -29.25 -5.64 -5.78
C ILE A 18 -29.22 -5.73 -4.25
N HIS A 19 -28.46 -6.70 -3.75
CA HIS A 19 -28.21 -6.90 -2.33
C HIS A 19 -26.73 -6.58 -2.03
N PRO A 20 -26.44 -5.49 -1.31
CA PRO A 20 -25.11 -5.21 -0.79
C PRO A 20 -24.83 -6.12 0.41
N ILE A 21 -23.74 -6.88 0.36
CA ILE A 21 -23.37 -7.85 1.42
C ILE A 21 -21.90 -7.72 1.85
N GLY A 22 -21.27 -6.58 1.56
CA GLY A 22 -19.86 -6.35 1.85
C GLY A 22 -19.61 -5.83 3.28
N PRO A 23 -18.32 -5.75 3.68
CA PRO A 23 -17.17 -6.24 2.93
C PRO A 23 -17.07 -7.78 3.02
N ILE A 24 -16.90 -8.43 1.87
CA ILE A 24 -16.57 -9.85 1.80
C ILE A 24 -15.04 -9.96 1.90
N LEU A 25 -14.55 -10.44 3.04
CA LEU A 25 -13.13 -10.63 3.31
C LEU A 25 -12.81 -12.12 3.48
N SER A 26 -11.58 -12.50 3.16
CA SER A 26 -11.08 -13.83 3.54
C SER A 26 -11.05 -13.93 5.08
N GLY A 27 -11.58 -15.03 5.62
CA GLY A 27 -11.46 -15.34 7.05
C GLY A 27 -10.09 -15.91 7.43
N ASP A 28 -9.31 -16.34 6.44
CA ASP A 28 -7.96 -16.86 6.64
C ASP A 28 -6.94 -15.73 6.54
N THR A 29 -6.33 -15.39 7.68
CA THR A 29 -5.23 -14.43 7.78
C THR A 29 -3.90 -15.21 7.85
N PRO A 30 -3.12 -15.31 6.75
CA PRO A 30 -1.90 -16.11 6.73
C PRO A 30 -0.85 -15.54 7.71
N PRO A 31 -0.15 -16.35 8.51
CA PRO A 31 0.82 -15.81 9.46
C PRO A 31 1.96 -15.08 8.74
N LEU A 32 2.54 -14.08 9.41
CA LEU A 32 3.78 -13.44 8.95
C LEU A 32 4.93 -14.48 8.99
N SER A 33 5.83 -14.42 8.01
CA SER A 33 7.07 -15.21 8.11
C SER A 33 7.91 -14.72 9.30
N PRO A 34 8.75 -15.55 9.93
CA PRO A 34 9.55 -15.14 11.10
C PRO A 34 10.42 -13.90 10.83
N GLU A 35 10.96 -13.79 9.62
CA GLU A 35 11.76 -12.65 9.17
C GLU A 35 10.92 -11.37 9.07
N LEU A 36 9.72 -11.45 8.48
CA LEU A 36 8.82 -10.32 8.37
C LEU A 36 8.26 -9.92 9.73
N GLN A 37 7.93 -10.90 10.58
CA GLN A 37 7.50 -10.66 11.96
C GLN A 37 8.58 -9.89 12.72
N THR A 38 9.83 -10.34 12.68
CA THR A 38 10.96 -9.64 13.31
C THR A 38 11.10 -8.22 12.79
N PHE A 39 11.00 -8.01 11.47
CA PHE A 39 11.04 -6.67 10.89
C PHE A 39 9.89 -5.79 11.39
N MET A 40 8.68 -6.31 11.46
CA MET A 40 7.52 -5.55 11.92
C MET A 40 7.59 -5.23 13.42
N ASP A 41 8.16 -6.12 14.22
CA ASP A 41 8.33 -5.94 15.67
C ASP A 41 9.45 -4.95 16.02
N THR A 42 10.46 -4.80 15.18
CA THR A 42 11.56 -3.84 15.40
C THR A 42 11.20 -2.41 15.00
N HIS A 43 10.11 -2.22 14.24
CA HIS A 43 9.66 -0.93 13.73
C HIS A 43 8.29 -0.54 14.30
N ASN A 44 8.02 0.75 14.49
CA ASN A 44 6.79 1.25 15.10
C ASN A 44 5.94 2.10 14.15
N LYS A 45 6.52 2.63 13.08
CA LYS A 45 5.91 3.53 12.10
C LYS A 45 6.12 2.97 10.70
N VAL A 46 5.49 1.82 10.44
CA VAL A 46 5.60 1.11 9.18
C VAL A 46 4.60 1.67 8.16
N LEU A 47 5.12 2.03 6.99
CA LEU A 47 4.34 2.22 5.78
C LEU A 47 4.24 0.90 5.02
N TYR A 48 3.03 0.42 4.79
CA TYR A 48 2.79 -0.68 3.87
C TYR A 48 2.48 -0.13 2.48
N VAL A 49 3.08 -0.69 1.43
CA VAL A 49 2.92 -0.25 0.04
C VAL A 49 2.55 -1.45 -0.82
N ALA A 50 1.43 -1.38 -1.55
CA ALA A 50 1.07 -2.40 -2.54
C ALA A 50 0.15 -1.84 -3.63
N PHE A 51 0.52 -2.06 -4.90
CA PHE A 51 -0.26 -1.58 -6.06
C PHE A 51 -1.07 -2.70 -6.74
N GLY A 52 -1.38 -3.77 -5.99
CA GLY A 52 -2.05 -4.93 -6.51
C GLY A 52 -1.17 -5.78 -7.44
N SER A 53 -1.78 -6.75 -8.11
CA SER A 53 -1.07 -7.70 -8.98
C SER A 53 -0.92 -7.21 -10.42
N LEU A 54 -1.78 -6.30 -10.90
CA LEU A 54 -1.80 -5.92 -12.31
C LEU A 54 -0.89 -4.72 -12.64
N VAL A 55 -0.66 -3.84 -11.67
CA VAL A 55 0.16 -2.64 -11.88
C VAL A 55 1.64 -3.00 -11.88
N LYS A 56 2.34 -2.55 -12.93
CA LYS A 56 3.81 -2.56 -12.99
C LYS A 56 4.30 -1.11 -12.99
N PRO A 57 4.79 -0.59 -11.84
CA PRO A 57 5.31 0.76 -11.76
C PRO A 57 6.45 1.01 -12.77
N SER A 58 6.47 2.20 -13.37
CA SER A 58 7.57 2.62 -14.23
C SER A 58 8.85 2.87 -13.40
N GLN A 59 10.01 2.87 -14.06
CA GLN A 59 11.28 3.16 -13.38
C GLN A 59 11.34 4.56 -12.77
N ASP A 60 10.72 5.53 -13.44
CA ASP A 60 10.58 6.90 -12.92
C ASP A 60 9.76 6.90 -11.63
N LEU A 61 8.60 6.23 -11.62
CA LEU A 61 7.75 6.14 -10.45
C LEU A 61 8.44 5.42 -9.29
N LEU A 62 9.12 4.30 -9.55
CA LEU A 62 9.91 3.59 -8.54
C LEU A 62 10.96 4.50 -7.91
N THR A 63 11.68 5.27 -8.74
CA THR A 63 12.71 6.20 -8.27
C THR A 63 12.12 7.33 -7.43
N LYS A 64 10.97 7.88 -7.85
CA LYS A 64 10.23 8.90 -7.08
C LYS A 64 9.78 8.33 -5.73
N LEU A 65 9.15 7.16 -5.70
CA LEU A 65 8.70 6.51 -4.47
C LEU A 65 9.87 6.22 -3.52
N LEU A 66 10.97 5.65 -4.01
CA LEU A 66 12.18 5.41 -3.21
C LEU A 66 12.72 6.70 -2.59
N ARG A 67 12.75 7.80 -3.36
CA ARG A 67 13.17 9.12 -2.87
C ARG A 67 12.27 9.60 -1.74
N HIS A 68 10.96 9.47 -1.89
CA HIS A 68 9.99 9.88 -0.86
C HIS A 68 10.06 9.01 0.39
N PHE A 69 10.20 7.68 0.24
CA PHE A 69 10.36 6.76 1.36
C PHE A 69 11.62 7.08 2.16
N GLN A 70 12.76 7.22 1.47
CA GLN A 70 14.02 7.54 2.11
C GLN A 70 14.00 8.92 2.77
N ARG A 71 13.33 9.91 2.16
CA ARG A 71 13.13 11.22 2.78
C ARG A 71 12.28 11.14 4.04
N ALA A 72 11.18 10.41 4.03
CA ALA A 72 10.33 10.21 5.21
C ALA A 72 11.08 9.47 6.34
N ILE A 73 11.93 8.51 5.98
CA ILE A 73 12.83 7.81 6.91
C ILE A 73 13.86 8.77 7.51
N ASN A 74 14.51 9.60 6.69
CA ASN A 74 15.51 10.57 7.15
C ASN A 74 14.89 11.60 8.11
N GLN A 75 13.62 11.93 7.92
CA GLN A 75 12.86 12.85 8.78
C GLN A 75 12.28 12.19 10.04
N GLY A 76 12.42 10.85 10.20
CA GLY A 76 11.85 10.11 11.33
C GLY A 76 10.32 10.02 11.34
N ILE A 77 9.69 10.33 10.20
CA ILE A 77 8.24 10.16 9.99
C ILE A 77 7.92 8.66 9.92
N LEU A 78 8.73 7.91 9.19
CA LEU A 78 8.68 6.46 9.08
C LEU A 78 9.96 5.86 9.65
N ASP A 79 9.88 4.67 10.20
CA ASP A 79 11.05 3.87 10.56
C ASP A 79 11.16 2.60 9.73
N GLY A 80 10.06 2.09 9.15
CA GLY A 80 10.03 0.94 8.25
C GLY A 80 9.12 1.10 7.05
N VAL A 81 9.46 0.44 5.94
CA VAL A 81 8.63 0.33 4.74
C VAL A 81 8.55 -1.12 4.32
N VAL A 82 7.34 -1.66 4.19
CA VAL A 82 7.08 -2.97 3.60
C VAL A 82 6.43 -2.77 2.24
N TRP A 83 7.06 -3.26 1.19
CA TRP A 83 6.61 -3.03 -0.18
C TRP A 83 6.34 -4.35 -0.92
N GLY A 84 5.07 -4.60 -1.23
CA GLY A 84 4.63 -5.68 -2.10
C GLY A 84 4.86 -5.36 -3.58
N LEU A 85 5.78 -6.09 -4.22
CA LEU A 85 6.14 -5.97 -5.64
C LEU A 85 6.12 -7.34 -6.34
N PRO A 86 4.93 -7.93 -6.58
CA PRO A 86 4.82 -9.29 -7.13
C PRO A 86 5.37 -9.45 -8.55
N ASN A 87 5.21 -8.44 -9.39
CA ASN A 87 5.47 -8.54 -10.84
C ASN A 87 6.61 -7.65 -11.33
N THR A 88 7.59 -7.38 -10.46
CA THR A 88 8.73 -6.52 -10.76
C THR A 88 9.96 -7.34 -11.17
N ASP A 89 10.57 -6.98 -12.30
CA ASP A 89 11.89 -7.49 -12.65
C ASP A 89 12.98 -6.66 -11.95
N PHE A 90 13.57 -7.25 -10.93
CA PHE A 90 14.65 -6.64 -10.14
C PHE A 90 15.90 -6.30 -10.97
N LYS A 91 16.08 -6.88 -12.16
CA LYS A 91 17.16 -6.48 -13.08
C LYS A 91 16.98 -5.06 -13.60
N THR A 92 15.72 -4.64 -13.74
CA THR A 92 15.37 -3.30 -14.23
C THR A 92 15.26 -2.28 -13.12
N PHE A 93 15.21 -2.71 -11.86
CA PHE A 93 15.00 -1.85 -10.69
C PHE A 93 16.07 -0.73 -10.62
N PRO A 94 15.72 0.49 -10.18
CA PRO A 94 16.67 1.60 -10.14
C PRO A 94 17.86 1.21 -9.26
N LYS A 95 19.10 1.36 -9.74
CA LYS A 95 20.29 0.93 -8.99
C LYS A 95 20.69 1.92 -7.90
N THR A 96 20.58 3.21 -8.22
CA THR A 96 20.82 4.29 -7.27
C THR A 96 19.73 5.34 -7.39
N PHE A 97 19.54 6.10 -6.32
CA PHE A 97 18.66 7.25 -6.29
C PHE A 97 19.24 8.32 -5.38
N LYS A 98 18.93 9.58 -5.66
CA LYS A 98 19.40 10.72 -4.88
C LYS A 98 18.28 11.29 -4.03
N VAL A 99 18.60 11.60 -2.79
CA VAL A 99 17.75 12.34 -1.86
C VAL A 99 18.56 13.52 -1.36
N ASP A 100 18.10 14.72 -1.67
CA ASP A 100 18.80 15.97 -1.40
C ASP A 100 20.24 15.95 -1.95
N ILE A 101 21.25 15.86 -1.08
CA ILE A 101 22.67 15.80 -1.44
C ILE A 101 23.27 14.39 -1.39
N ALA A 102 22.54 13.41 -0.85
CA ALA A 102 23.03 12.06 -0.62
C ALA A 102 22.58 11.10 -1.73
N GLU A 103 23.46 10.17 -2.10
CA GLU A 103 23.17 9.09 -3.03
C GLU A 103 23.03 7.76 -2.28
N TYR A 104 21.97 7.03 -2.60
CA TYR A 104 21.61 5.77 -1.97
C TYR A 104 21.63 4.65 -3.00
N THR A 105 22.07 3.46 -2.59
CA THR A 105 22.05 2.25 -3.42
C THR A 105 20.82 1.40 -3.07
N THR A 106 20.25 0.74 -4.07
CA THR A 106 19.13 -0.20 -3.87
C THR A 106 19.59 -1.65 -3.74
N ALA A 107 20.89 -1.93 -3.86
CA ALA A 107 21.43 -3.29 -3.80
C ALA A 107 20.97 -4.05 -2.55
N GLN A 108 21.13 -3.45 -1.36
CA GLN A 108 20.70 -4.04 -0.08
C GLN A 108 19.17 -4.23 0.01
N ILE A 109 18.39 -3.37 -0.64
CA ILE A 109 16.93 -3.47 -0.67
C ILE A 109 16.51 -4.67 -1.52
N VAL A 110 17.12 -4.84 -2.69
CA VAL A 110 16.84 -5.94 -3.63
C VAL A 110 17.34 -7.28 -3.07
N GLU A 111 18.47 -7.28 -2.37
CA GLU A 111 19.01 -8.45 -1.66
C GLU A 111 18.19 -8.81 -0.40
N GLY A 112 17.35 -7.89 0.08
CA GLY A 112 16.52 -8.08 1.28
C GLY A 112 17.28 -7.93 2.61
N THR A 113 18.51 -7.43 2.55
CA THR A 113 19.42 -7.22 3.70
C THR A 113 19.28 -5.83 4.31
N GLN A 114 18.50 -4.94 3.70
CA GLN A 114 18.29 -3.59 4.23
C GLN A 114 17.33 -3.58 5.44
N ASP A 115 17.69 -2.79 6.44
CA ASP A 115 17.04 -2.78 7.75
C ASP A 115 15.69 -2.06 7.75
N LYS A 116 15.51 -1.08 6.85
CA LYS A 116 14.36 -0.15 6.87
C LYS A 116 13.36 -0.34 5.73
N ILE A 117 13.74 -1.01 4.64
CA ILE A 117 12.88 -1.21 3.48
C ILE A 117 12.92 -2.68 3.11
N LYS A 118 11.77 -3.35 3.24
CA LYS A 118 11.58 -4.76 2.90
C LYS A 118 10.73 -4.89 1.65
N ILE A 119 11.26 -5.52 0.60
CA ILE A 119 10.47 -5.86 -0.60
C ILE A 119 9.98 -7.30 -0.50
N LEU A 120 8.70 -7.52 -0.77
CA LEU A 120 8.06 -8.83 -0.80
C LEU A 120 7.50 -9.11 -2.19
N LYS A 121 7.80 -10.29 -2.76
CA LYS A 121 7.11 -10.77 -3.97
C LYS A 121 5.66 -11.11 -3.69
N TRP A 122 5.36 -11.65 -2.52
CA TRP A 122 4.00 -11.92 -2.09
C TRP A 122 3.85 -11.45 -0.66
N ALA A 123 3.08 -10.38 -0.46
CA ALA A 123 2.85 -9.81 0.85
C ALA A 123 1.61 -10.45 1.48
N PRO A 124 1.68 -10.99 2.72
CA PRO A 124 0.50 -11.36 3.50
C PRO A 124 -0.23 -10.09 3.95
N GLN A 125 -0.93 -9.44 3.02
CA GLN A 125 -1.48 -8.08 3.14
C GLN A 125 -2.33 -7.90 4.40
N GLN A 126 -3.28 -8.79 4.64
CA GLN A 126 -4.13 -8.73 5.83
C GLN A 126 -3.30 -8.73 7.11
N SER A 127 -2.32 -9.60 7.22
CA SER A 127 -1.49 -9.76 8.42
C SER A 127 -0.56 -8.57 8.65
N ILE A 128 -0.06 -7.97 7.57
CA ILE A 128 0.70 -6.71 7.65
C ILE A 128 -0.20 -5.58 8.12
N LEU A 129 -1.40 -5.44 7.54
CA LEU A 129 -2.35 -4.39 7.91
C LEU A 129 -2.82 -4.50 9.37
N HIS A 130 -3.04 -5.70 9.89
CA HIS A 130 -3.42 -5.91 11.29
C HIS A 130 -2.24 -5.84 12.28
N HIS A 131 -1.00 -5.68 11.80
CA HIS A 131 0.14 -5.49 12.67
C HIS A 131 0.11 -4.10 13.32
N PRO A 132 0.30 -3.96 14.64
CA PRO A 132 0.20 -2.67 15.32
C PRO A 132 1.21 -1.62 14.85
N SER A 133 2.31 -2.05 14.23
CA SER A 133 3.34 -1.17 13.67
C SER A 133 2.92 -0.50 12.36
N THR A 134 1.91 -1.02 11.66
CA THR A 134 1.42 -0.44 10.40
C THR A 134 0.61 0.82 10.69
N LYS A 135 1.03 1.95 10.12
CA LYS A 135 0.39 3.26 10.37
C LYS A 135 -0.27 3.86 9.13
N LEU A 136 0.15 3.43 7.96
CA LEU A 136 -0.36 3.92 6.69
C LEU A 136 -0.27 2.82 5.64
N PHE A 137 -1.28 2.73 4.79
CA PHE A 137 -1.29 1.88 3.61
C PHE A 137 -1.28 2.73 2.34
N LEU A 138 -0.19 2.73 1.59
CA LEU A 138 -0.14 3.27 0.23
C LEU A 138 -0.61 2.20 -0.76
N SER A 139 -1.77 2.42 -1.35
CA SER A 139 -2.44 1.45 -2.21
C SER A 139 -2.78 2.02 -3.58
N HIS A 140 -2.95 1.16 -4.57
CA HIS A 140 -3.57 1.54 -5.84
C HIS A 140 -5.07 1.89 -5.74
N GLY A 141 -5.74 1.62 -4.61
CA GLY A 141 -7.17 1.91 -4.44
C GLY A 141 -8.12 0.88 -5.07
N GLY A 142 -7.66 -0.36 -5.27
CA GLY A 142 -8.56 -1.47 -5.56
C GLY A 142 -9.54 -1.72 -4.41
N LEU A 143 -10.78 -2.11 -4.72
CA LEU A 143 -11.87 -2.19 -3.75
C LEU A 143 -11.57 -3.13 -2.58
N ASP A 144 -10.97 -4.30 -2.85
CA ASP A 144 -10.59 -5.25 -1.81
C ASP A 144 -9.52 -4.67 -0.87
N SER A 145 -8.54 -3.93 -1.41
CA SER A 145 -7.53 -3.24 -0.60
C SER A 145 -8.14 -2.18 0.31
N ILE A 146 -9.16 -1.47 -0.17
CA ILE A 146 -9.88 -0.47 0.64
C ILE A 146 -10.61 -1.16 1.79
N TYR A 147 -11.30 -2.27 1.53
CA TYR A 147 -11.98 -3.03 2.57
C TYR A 147 -11.03 -3.63 3.60
N GLU A 148 -9.90 -4.18 3.18
CA GLU A 148 -8.90 -4.71 4.11
C GLU A 148 -8.28 -3.60 4.98
N SER A 149 -8.04 -2.41 4.41
CA SER A 149 -7.58 -1.25 5.17
C SER A 149 -8.61 -0.79 6.20
N ALA A 150 -9.89 -0.72 5.79
CA ALA A 150 -11.00 -0.35 6.64
C ALA A 150 -11.15 -1.34 7.82
N ASN A 151 -11.10 -2.64 7.51
CA ASN A 151 -11.21 -3.70 8.51
C ASN A 151 -10.07 -3.67 9.53
N ALA A 152 -8.84 -3.38 9.06
CA ALA A 152 -7.69 -3.23 9.93
C ALA A 152 -7.65 -1.89 10.69
N GLY A 153 -8.52 -0.94 10.35
CA GLY A 153 -8.49 0.42 10.92
C GLY A 153 -7.26 1.23 10.54
N VAL A 154 -6.63 0.91 9.39
CA VAL A 154 -5.42 1.58 8.90
C VAL A 154 -5.81 2.65 7.87
N PRO A 155 -5.37 3.91 8.03
CA PRO A 155 -5.56 4.93 7.00
C PRO A 155 -4.92 4.54 5.67
N ILE A 156 -5.58 4.89 4.56
CA ILE A 156 -5.13 4.53 3.22
C ILE A 156 -4.82 5.77 2.37
N LEU A 157 -3.64 5.80 1.76
CA LEU A 157 -3.28 6.78 0.74
C LEU A 157 -3.40 6.10 -0.63
N VAL A 158 -4.29 6.61 -1.47
CA VAL A 158 -4.58 6.01 -2.78
C VAL A 158 -3.74 6.68 -3.87
N LEU A 159 -2.91 5.91 -4.56
CA LEU A 159 -2.26 6.30 -5.81
C LEU A 159 -2.93 5.54 -6.96
N PRO A 160 -3.94 6.10 -7.62
CA PRO A 160 -4.74 5.36 -8.60
C PRO A 160 -3.96 5.15 -9.90
N PHE A 161 -4.18 4.05 -10.61
CA PHE A 161 -3.50 3.76 -11.89
C PHE A 161 -4.46 3.48 -13.05
N LEU A 162 -5.56 2.78 -12.77
CA LEU A 162 -6.42 2.23 -13.82
C LEU A 162 -7.85 2.00 -13.36
N GLY A 163 -8.77 1.99 -14.33
CA GLY A 163 -10.17 1.65 -14.12
C GLY A 163 -10.88 2.57 -13.12
N ASP A 164 -11.46 1.96 -12.09
CA ASP A 164 -12.27 2.60 -11.06
C ASP A 164 -11.45 3.22 -9.91
N GLN A 165 -10.14 2.99 -9.88
CA GLN A 165 -9.25 3.43 -8.80
C GLN A 165 -9.29 4.94 -8.50
N PRO A 166 -9.34 5.87 -9.49
CA PRO A 166 -9.46 7.30 -9.19
C PRO A 166 -10.75 7.62 -8.42
N ARG A 167 -11.88 7.04 -8.84
CA ARG A 167 -13.16 7.19 -8.14
C ARG A 167 -13.09 6.63 -6.73
N ASN A 168 -12.45 5.47 -6.57
CA ASN A 168 -12.29 4.86 -5.25
C ASN A 168 -11.41 5.71 -4.33
N GLY A 169 -10.39 6.40 -4.85
CA GLY A 169 -9.60 7.40 -4.12
C GLY A 169 -10.45 8.56 -3.59
N VAL A 170 -11.35 9.09 -4.43
CA VAL A 170 -12.32 10.12 -4.00
C VAL A 170 -13.21 9.60 -2.86
N LEU A 171 -13.75 8.39 -2.99
CA LEU A 171 -14.58 7.77 -1.94
C LEU A 171 -13.81 7.59 -0.63
N VAL A 172 -12.54 7.18 -0.69
CA VAL A 172 -11.68 7.06 0.49
C VAL A 172 -11.58 8.39 1.24
N SER A 173 -11.37 9.48 0.50
CA SER A 173 -11.24 10.83 1.05
C SER A 173 -12.58 11.33 1.63
N GLU A 174 -13.67 11.20 0.86
CA GLU A 174 -15.03 11.62 1.28
C GLU A 174 -15.52 10.90 2.54
N ASN A 175 -15.13 9.64 2.73
CA ASN A 175 -15.50 8.84 3.91
C ASN A 175 -14.50 8.95 5.08
N GLY A 176 -13.49 9.82 4.98
CA GLY A 176 -12.51 10.06 6.06
C GLY A 176 -11.59 8.87 6.36
N MET A 177 -11.43 7.95 5.40
CA MET A 177 -10.60 6.75 5.54
C MET A 177 -9.13 7.02 5.21
N GLY A 178 -8.85 8.15 4.58
CA GLY A 178 -7.52 8.54 4.14
C GLY A 178 -7.61 9.58 3.05
N ASP A 179 -6.70 9.54 2.08
CA ASP A 179 -6.64 10.52 1.01
C ASP A 179 -6.15 9.88 -0.30
N TYR A 180 -6.09 10.65 -1.39
CA TYR A 180 -5.56 10.18 -2.66
C TYR A 180 -4.60 11.17 -3.29
N ILE A 181 -3.75 10.65 -4.18
CA ILE A 181 -2.80 11.42 -4.96
C ILE A 181 -3.38 11.65 -6.34
N ASP A 182 -3.42 12.92 -6.74
CA ASP A 182 -3.74 13.31 -8.11
C ASP A 182 -2.48 13.33 -8.97
N TRP A 183 -2.50 12.65 -10.12
CA TRP A 183 -1.37 12.62 -11.05
C TRP A 183 -1.01 14.00 -11.58
N ASP A 184 -1.99 14.91 -11.70
CA ASP A 184 -1.76 16.28 -12.17
C ASP A 184 -0.94 17.11 -11.16
N THR A 185 -0.77 16.60 -9.94
CA THR A 185 -0.04 17.27 -8.85
C THR A 185 1.34 16.66 -8.56
N MET A 186 1.76 15.63 -9.32
CA MET A 186 3.02 14.88 -9.12
C MET A 186 4.20 15.25 -10.02
#